data_AF-A0A3E0HH25-F1
#
_entry.id   AF-A0A3E0HH25-F1
#
_cell.length_a   1.000
_cell.length_b   1.000
_cell.length_c   1.000
_cell.angle_alpha   90.00
_cell.angle_beta   90.00
_cell.angle_gamma   90.00
#
_symmetry.space_group_name_H-M   'P 1'
#
loop_
_entity.id
_entity.type
_entity.pdbx_description
1 polymer ?
#
loop_
_entity_poly.entity_id
_entity_poly.type
_entity_poly.pdbx_seq_one_letter_code
_entity_poly.pdbx_strand_id
1 'polypeptide(L)'
;MSKKLINISVFIPLLFGTLTLNAQGFSNIPKTELIKLMVDSFENQICSYYSINPDEAFKAYPKYIKDIASNKKTFNTITTEDELELLKISKTELINYIWITNKDKRERSDFNQGVNTDHSKDDEATKEYYASLKSTDHILSINYFDEYSEFLLNKSKNQDLKDLVITFRLVTDSSSMLTASSISHLKENSFKEHSLRTFIAFELYYAILNTLNKNE
;
A
#
# COMPACT_ATOMS: atom_id res chain seq x y z
N MET A 1 -45.66 39.43 23.51
CA MET A 1 -45.20 38.12 24.00
C MET A 1 -44.23 37.54 22.97
N SER A 2 -42.92 37.63 23.25
CA SER A 2 -41.85 37.21 22.34
C SER A 2 -41.40 35.79 22.69
N LYS A 3 -41.53 34.85 21.74
CA LYS A 3 -41.03 33.48 21.90
C LYS A 3 -39.56 33.46 21.46
N LYS A 4 -38.63 33.37 22.41
CA LYS A 4 -37.22 33.08 22.16
C LYS A 4 -37.08 31.65 21.65
N LEU A 5 -36.61 31.48 20.41
CA LEU A 5 -36.14 30.21 19.88
C LEU A 5 -34.74 29.96 20.46
N ILE A 6 -34.61 28.92 21.27
CA ILE A 6 -33.34 28.44 21.80
C ILE A 6 -32.72 27.59 20.69
N ASN A 7 -31.63 28.08 20.09
CA ASN A 7 -30.78 27.32 19.18
C ASN A 7 -30.04 26.26 20.02
N ILE A 8 -30.56 25.04 20.05
CA ILE A 8 -29.88 23.90 20.65
C ILE A 8 -28.83 23.44 19.62
N SER A 9 -27.61 23.93 19.80
CA SER A 9 -26.44 23.39 19.11
C SER A 9 -26.19 21.98 19.64
N VAL A 10 -26.63 20.97 18.90
CA VAL A 10 -26.31 19.57 19.18
C VAL A 10 -24.88 19.34 18.71
N PHE A 11 -23.93 19.48 19.64
CA PHE A 11 -22.59 18.94 19.48
C PHE A 11 -22.72 17.42 19.42
N ILE A 12 -22.64 16.85 18.22
CA ILE A 12 -22.47 15.41 18.02
C ILE A 12 -20.97 15.15 18.21
N PRO A 13 -20.53 14.51 19.31
CA PRO A 13 -19.16 14.03 19.35
C PRO A 13 -19.03 12.97 18.25
N LEU A 14 -18.24 13.28 17.21
CA LEU A 14 -17.72 12.27 16.30
C LEU A 14 -17.00 11.24 17.18
N LEU A 15 -17.59 10.05 17.29
CA LEU A 15 -16.88 8.85 17.74
C LEU A 15 -15.76 8.59 16.73
N PHE A 16 -14.62 9.23 16.93
CA PHE A 16 -13.36 8.68 16.44
C PHE A 16 -13.11 7.44 17.30
N GLY A 17 -13.56 6.30 16.80
CA GLY A 17 -13.20 5.01 17.37
C GLY A 17 -11.69 4.90 17.30
N THR A 18 -11.02 5.15 18.42
CA THR A 18 -9.68 4.64 18.65
C THR A 18 -9.80 3.13 18.53
N LEU A 19 -9.35 2.56 17.42
CA LEU A 19 -9.23 1.12 17.25
C LEU A 19 -8.12 0.68 18.20
N THR A 20 -8.43 0.49 19.48
CA THR A 20 -7.54 -0.22 20.39
C THR A 20 -7.48 -1.66 19.90
N LEU A 21 -6.48 -1.96 19.07
CA LEU A 21 -6.17 -3.31 18.61
C LEU A 21 -5.68 -4.09 19.83
N ASN A 22 -6.57 -4.83 20.48
CA ASN A 22 -6.14 -5.80 21.47
C ASN A 22 -5.50 -6.98 20.73
N ALA A 23 -4.17 -7.13 20.86
CA ALA A 23 -3.32 -8.16 20.25
C ALA A 23 -3.81 -9.63 20.41
N GLN A 24 -4.81 -9.90 21.24
CA GLN A 24 -5.30 -11.25 21.55
C GLN A 24 -6.36 -11.82 20.58
N GLY A 25 -6.73 -11.11 19.50
CA GLY A 25 -7.83 -11.53 18.60
C GLY A 25 -7.46 -11.87 17.14
N PHE A 26 -6.20 -11.75 16.72
CA PHE A 26 -5.89 -11.63 15.29
C PHE A 26 -5.70 -12.94 14.51
N SER A 27 -5.51 -14.08 15.17
CA SER A 27 -5.23 -15.37 14.51
C SER A 27 -6.44 -16.01 13.79
N ASN A 28 -7.58 -15.33 13.70
CA ASN A 28 -8.80 -15.81 13.04
C ASN A 28 -9.50 -14.75 12.18
N ILE A 29 -8.88 -13.59 11.92
CA ILE A 29 -9.49 -12.58 11.05
C ILE A 29 -9.42 -13.08 9.59
N PRO A 30 -10.54 -13.17 8.87
CA PRO A 30 -10.52 -13.47 7.43
C PRO A 30 -9.58 -12.51 6.69
N LYS A 31 -8.77 -13.02 5.75
CA LYS A 31 -7.81 -12.20 4.99
C LYS A 31 -8.43 -10.93 4.40
N THR A 32 -9.66 -11.04 3.89
CA THR A 32 -10.43 -9.91 3.34
C THR A 32 -10.78 -8.83 4.37
N GLU A 33 -11.04 -9.22 5.62
CA GLU A 33 -11.31 -8.27 6.70
C GLU A 33 -10.03 -7.57 7.15
N LEU A 34 -8.92 -8.30 7.25
CA LEU A 34 -7.62 -7.71 7.57
C LEU A 34 -7.18 -6.70 6.49
N ILE A 35 -7.37 -7.03 5.21
CA ILE A 35 -7.13 -6.11 4.09
C ILE A 35 -7.98 -4.86 4.21
N LYS A 36 -9.27 -5.01 4.54
CA LYS A 36 -10.17 -3.88 4.73
C LYS A 36 -9.70 -2.99 5.89
N LEU A 37 -9.34 -3.57 7.03
CA LEU A 37 -8.85 -2.83 8.19
C LEU A 37 -7.59 -2.00 7.84
N MET A 38 -6.66 -2.61 7.09
CA MET A 38 -5.46 -1.91 6.62
C MET A 38 -5.80 -0.76 5.67
N VAL A 39 -6.68 -0.97 4.70
CA VAL A 39 -7.11 0.10 3.79
C VAL A 39 -7.82 1.23 4.55
N ASP A 40 -8.73 0.90 5.46
CA ASP A 40 -9.46 1.91 6.24
C ASP A 40 -8.50 2.72 7.14
N SER A 41 -7.52 2.05 7.78
CA SER A 41 -6.48 2.70 8.58
C SER A 41 -5.67 3.70 7.74
N PHE A 42 -5.19 3.26 6.58
CA PHE A 42 -4.50 4.14 5.63
C PHE A 42 -5.36 5.31 5.16
N GLU A 43 -6.62 5.07 4.79
CA GLU A 43 -7.54 6.09 4.31
C GLU A 43 -7.80 7.16 5.38
N ASN A 44 -8.01 6.74 6.62
CA ASN A 44 -8.17 7.64 7.75
C ASN A 44 -6.95 8.55 7.93
N GLN A 45 -5.73 8.01 7.76
CA GLN A 45 -4.52 8.81 7.86
C GLN A 45 -4.39 9.87 6.78
N ILE A 46 -4.52 9.47 5.51
CA ILE A 46 -4.39 10.44 4.42
C ILE A 46 -5.52 11.46 4.44
N CYS A 47 -6.73 11.06 4.87
CA CYS A 47 -7.84 11.99 5.05
C CYS A 47 -7.55 13.00 6.16
N SER A 48 -7.11 12.53 7.32
CA SER A 48 -6.71 13.39 8.44
C SER A 48 -5.61 14.37 8.03
N TYR A 49 -4.54 13.86 7.43
CA TYR A 49 -3.39 14.65 6.98
C TYR A 49 -3.77 15.77 5.99
N TYR A 50 -4.65 15.47 5.03
CA TYR A 50 -5.10 16.45 4.04
C TYR A 50 -6.37 17.21 4.42
N SER A 51 -6.89 17.01 5.65
CA SER A 51 -8.16 17.58 6.13
C SER A 51 -9.34 17.30 5.18
N ILE A 52 -9.46 16.05 4.74
CA ILE A 52 -10.53 15.54 3.87
C ILE A 52 -11.49 14.71 4.73
N ASN A 53 -12.79 14.80 4.46
CA ASN A 53 -13.79 13.95 5.11
C ASN A 53 -13.56 12.49 4.70
N PRO A 54 -13.53 11.51 5.63
CA PRO A 54 -13.43 10.09 5.31
C PRO A 54 -14.40 9.58 4.23
N ASP A 55 -15.62 10.12 4.17
CA ASP A 55 -16.62 9.79 3.13
C ASP A 55 -16.17 10.18 1.71
N GLU A 56 -15.17 11.06 1.62
CA GLU A 56 -14.56 11.55 0.38
C GLU A 56 -13.10 11.09 0.23
N ALA A 57 -12.72 9.96 0.85
CA ALA A 57 -11.35 9.44 0.85
C ALA A 57 -10.71 9.38 -0.55
N PHE A 58 -11.48 9.10 -1.61
CA PHE A 58 -11.01 9.10 -3.00
C PHE A 58 -10.32 10.42 -3.42
N LYS A 59 -10.62 11.56 -2.79
CA LYS A 59 -9.98 12.86 -3.03
C LYS A 59 -8.59 12.98 -2.38
N ALA A 60 -8.28 12.15 -1.40
CA ALA A 60 -6.99 12.16 -0.71
C ALA A 60 -5.89 11.43 -1.52
N TYR A 61 -6.27 10.42 -2.31
CA TYR A 61 -5.33 9.60 -3.10
C TYR A 61 -4.48 10.41 -4.10
N PRO A 62 -5.03 11.30 -4.94
CA PRO A 62 -4.21 12.11 -5.85
C PRO A 62 -3.16 12.96 -5.12
N LYS A 63 -3.52 13.52 -3.96
CA LYS A 63 -2.61 14.32 -3.14
C LYS A 63 -1.49 13.45 -2.57
N TYR A 64 -1.86 12.30 -2.00
CA TYR A 64 -0.95 11.31 -1.46
C TYR A 64 0.07 10.82 -2.49
N ILE A 65 -0.40 10.41 -3.67
CA ILE A 65 0.44 9.94 -4.77
C ILE A 65 1.42 11.03 -5.22
N LYS A 66 0.93 12.27 -5.37
CA LYS A 66 1.77 13.40 -5.77
C LYS A 66 2.90 13.67 -4.77
N ASP A 67 2.62 13.57 -3.48
CA ASP A 67 3.64 13.78 -2.44
C ASP A 67 4.69 12.66 -2.44
N ILE A 68 4.30 11.39 -2.70
CA ILE A 68 5.25 10.29 -2.89
C ILE A 68 6.10 10.50 -4.13
N ALA A 69 5.47 10.78 -5.27
CA ALA A 69 6.17 10.97 -6.54
C ALA A 69 7.16 12.15 -6.49
N SER A 70 6.88 13.14 -5.63
CA SER A 70 7.76 14.29 -5.38
C SER A 70 8.84 14.02 -4.33
N ASN A 71 8.95 12.79 -3.81
CA ASN A 71 9.84 12.38 -2.72
C ASN A 71 9.79 13.32 -1.50
N LYS A 72 8.61 13.84 -1.16
CA LYS A 72 8.46 14.55 0.09
C LYS A 72 8.57 13.52 1.22
N LYS A 73 9.59 13.66 2.08
CA LYS A 73 9.88 12.77 3.23
C LYS A 73 8.82 12.83 4.35
N THR A 74 7.57 12.97 3.99
CA THR A 74 6.47 13.29 4.90
C THR A 74 5.88 12.04 5.56
N PHE A 75 6.13 10.84 5.02
CA PHE A 75 5.46 9.62 5.48
C PHE A 75 5.82 9.19 6.91
N ASN A 76 7.05 9.45 7.36
CA ASN A 76 7.44 9.22 8.76
C ASN A 76 6.61 10.04 9.75
N THR A 77 5.99 11.15 9.29
CA THR A 77 5.23 12.06 10.17
C THR A 77 3.76 11.69 10.32
N ILE A 78 3.26 10.75 9.51
CA ILE A 78 1.84 10.35 9.53
C ILE A 78 1.61 8.88 9.92
N THR A 79 2.68 8.16 10.30
CA THR A 79 2.59 6.75 10.70
C THR A 79 2.39 6.64 12.21
N THR A 80 1.50 5.75 12.64
CA THR A 80 1.15 5.46 14.04
C THR A 80 1.63 4.07 14.48
N GLU A 81 1.68 3.85 15.80
CA GLU A 81 2.01 2.53 16.36
C GLU A 81 1.01 1.44 15.93
N ASP A 82 -0.28 1.78 15.87
CA ASP A 82 -1.35 0.88 15.41
C ASP A 82 -1.12 0.41 13.96
N GLU A 83 -0.63 1.28 13.07
CA GLU A 83 -0.29 0.90 11.69
C GLU A 83 0.91 -0.02 11.61
N LEU A 84 1.90 0.18 12.47
CA LEU A 84 3.06 -0.71 12.56
C LEU A 84 2.64 -2.08 13.09
N GLU A 85 1.73 -2.14 14.06
CA GLU A 85 1.16 -3.40 14.55
C GLU A 85 0.32 -4.10 13.48
N LEU A 86 -0.58 -3.38 12.79
CA LEU A 86 -1.33 -3.91 11.64
C LEU A 86 -0.40 -4.45 10.56
N LEU A 87 0.69 -3.74 10.27
CA LEU A 87 1.68 -4.18 9.31
C LEU A 87 2.33 -5.49 9.77
N LYS A 88 2.77 -5.61 11.03
CA LYS A 88 3.35 -6.84 11.58
C LYS A 88 2.38 -8.02 11.47
N ILE A 89 1.13 -7.83 11.86
CA ILE A 89 0.08 -8.86 11.72
C ILE A 89 -0.06 -9.27 10.25
N SER A 90 -0.13 -8.30 9.34
CA SER A 90 -0.26 -8.56 7.91
C SER A 90 0.91 -9.36 7.33
N LYS A 91 2.15 -9.12 7.79
CA LYS A 91 3.33 -9.84 7.34
C LYS A 91 3.27 -11.32 7.70
N THR A 92 2.56 -11.67 8.76
CA THR A 92 2.35 -13.07 9.18
C THR A 92 1.13 -13.67 8.48
N GLU A 93 -0.02 -13.00 8.54
CA GLU A 93 -1.31 -13.56 8.11
C GLU A 93 -1.54 -13.49 6.59
N LEU A 94 -0.90 -12.52 5.92
CA LEU A 94 -1.03 -12.29 4.47
C LEU A 94 0.25 -12.65 3.71
N ILE A 95 1.19 -13.37 4.33
CA ILE A 95 2.37 -13.90 3.65
C ILE A 95 1.96 -14.81 2.50
N ASN A 96 2.66 -14.71 1.38
CA ASN A 96 2.38 -15.39 0.11
C ASN A 96 1.01 -15.06 -0.54
N TYR A 97 0.08 -14.44 0.18
CA TYR A 97 -1.18 -13.96 -0.39
C TYR A 97 -1.01 -12.55 -0.96
N ILE A 98 -0.71 -11.56 -0.10
CA ILE A 98 -0.37 -10.21 -0.52
C ILE A 98 1.13 -10.02 -0.55
N TRP A 99 1.87 -10.60 0.39
CA TRP A 99 3.30 -10.32 0.52
C TRP A 99 4.17 -11.39 -0.14
N ILE A 100 5.20 -10.95 -0.84
CA ILE A 100 6.30 -11.79 -1.34
C ILE A 100 7.63 -11.11 -1.00
N THR A 101 8.69 -11.87 -0.78
CA THR A 101 10.02 -11.27 -0.60
C THR A 101 10.53 -10.73 -1.93
N ASN A 102 11.32 -9.66 -1.90
CA ASN A 102 11.95 -9.14 -3.13
C ASN A 102 12.84 -10.20 -3.80
N LYS A 103 13.46 -11.09 -3.01
CA LYS A 103 14.21 -12.23 -3.54
C LYS A 103 13.31 -13.14 -4.38
N ASP A 104 12.22 -13.65 -3.79
CA ASP A 104 11.31 -14.58 -4.48
C ASP A 104 10.63 -13.92 -5.69
N LYS A 105 10.31 -12.63 -5.58
CA LYS A 105 9.78 -11.83 -6.69
C LYS A 105 10.74 -11.80 -7.88
N ARG A 106 12.03 -11.54 -7.65
CA ARG A 106 13.04 -11.53 -8.72
C ARG A 106 13.23 -12.91 -9.32
N GLU A 107 13.36 -13.95 -8.49
CA GLU A 107 13.50 -15.34 -8.98
C GLU A 107 12.33 -15.75 -9.88
N ARG A 108 11.08 -15.39 -9.52
CA ARG A 108 9.90 -15.64 -10.34
C ARG A 108 9.87 -14.80 -11.62
N SER A 109 10.29 -13.53 -11.56
CA SER A 109 10.34 -12.66 -12.74
C SER A 109 11.40 -13.13 -13.74
N ASP A 110 12.60 -13.46 -13.26
CA ASP A 110 13.71 -13.97 -14.09
C ASP A 110 13.32 -15.30 -14.77
N PHE A 111 12.66 -16.20 -14.03
CA PHE A 111 12.10 -17.43 -14.59
C PHE A 111 11.09 -17.15 -15.71
N ASN A 112 10.15 -16.23 -15.50
CA ASN A 112 9.14 -15.88 -16.50
C ASN A 112 9.74 -15.20 -17.75
N GLN A 113 10.87 -14.51 -17.60
CA GLN A 113 11.57 -13.85 -18.70
C GLN A 113 12.61 -14.75 -19.38
N GLY A 114 12.84 -15.97 -18.87
CA GLY A 114 13.86 -16.89 -19.39
C GLY A 114 15.29 -16.36 -19.21
N VAL A 115 15.51 -15.49 -18.22
CA VAL A 115 16.82 -14.89 -17.95
C VAL A 115 17.65 -15.89 -17.16
N ASN A 116 18.76 -16.36 -17.75
CA ASN A 116 19.74 -17.19 -17.07
C ASN A 116 20.78 -16.27 -16.42
N THR A 117 20.73 -16.15 -15.10
CA THR A 117 21.52 -15.21 -14.28
C THR A 117 22.94 -15.70 -14.04
N ASP A 118 23.68 -16.03 -15.11
CA ASP A 118 25.10 -16.33 -15.02
C ASP A 118 25.92 -15.01 -15.02
N HIS A 119 25.92 -14.33 -13.87
CA HIS A 119 26.49 -12.99 -13.65
C HIS A 119 28.02 -12.94 -13.60
N SER A 120 28.70 -13.91 -14.21
CA SER A 120 30.15 -14.07 -14.08
C SER A 120 30.96 -13.09 -14.95
N LYS A 121 30.32 -12.15 -15.66
CA LYS A 121 30.96 -11.28 -16.68
C LYS A 121 30.69 -9.79 -16.54
N ASP A 122 30.20 -9.35 -15.40
CA ASP A 122 29.66 -7.99 -15.26
C ASP A 122 30.67 -6.97 -14.70
N ASP A 123 30.56 -5.73 -15.20
CA ASP A 123 31.35 -4.57 -14.77
C ASP A 123 31.05 -4.15 -13.31
N GLU A 124 31.85 -3.23 -12.77
CA GLU A 124 31.75 -2.77 -11.37
C GLU A 124 30.35 -2.19 -11.05
N ALA A 125 29.77 -1.42 -11.98
CA ALA A 125 28.46 -0.79 -11.81
C ALA A 125 27.34 -1.84 -11.73
N THR A 126 27.44 -2.89 -12.53
CA THR A 126 26.48 -3.99 -12.55
C THR A 126 26.59 -4.84 -11.28
N LYS A 127 27.81 -5.07 -10.79
CA LYS A 127 28.03 -5.73 -9.48
C LYS A 127 27.45 -4.92 -8.33
N GLU A 128 27.67 -3.61 -8.32
CA GLU A 128 27.12 -2.71 -7.30
C GLU A 128 25.58 -2.70 -7.34
N TYR A 129 25.00 -2.65 -8.54
CA TYR A 129 23.55 -2.74 -8.74
C TYR A 129 22.98 -4.06 -8.16
N TYR A 130 23.53 -5.22 -8.52
CA TYR A 130 23.06 -6.50 -7.99
C TYR A 130 23.31 -6.65 -6.48
N ALA A 131 24.40 -6.10 -5.95
CA ALA A 131 24.64 -6.06 -4.50
C ALA A 131 23.57 -5.20 -3.79
N SER A 132 23.19 -4.06 -4.38
CA SER A 132 22.12 -3.21 -3.85
C SER A 132 20.78 -3.93 -3.85
N LEU A 133 20.46 -4.72 -4.89
CA LEU A 133 19.25 -5.53 -4.94
C LEU A 133 19.24 -6.60 -3.83
N LYS A 134 20.35 -7.34 -3.67
CA LYS A 134 20.50 -8.37 -2.63
C LYS A 134 20.31 -7.82 -1.21
N SER A 135 20.70 -6.56 -0.97
CA SER A 135 20.51 -5.91 0.33
C SER A 135 19.04 -5.73 0.72
N THR A 136 18.13 -5.84 -0.25
CA THR A 136 16.67 -5.68 -0.07
C THR A 136 15.89 -6.99 -0.10
N ASP A 137 16.57 -8.15 -0.16
CA ASP A 137 15.95 -9.45 -0.39
C ASP A 137 14.87 -9.83 0.63
N HIS A 138 15.05 -9.42 1.88
CA HIS A 138 14.13 -9.68 2.98
C HIS A 138 12.92 -8.72 3.00
N ILE A 139 12.94 -7.64 2.21
CA ILE A 139 11.85 -6.68 2.17
C ILE A 139 10.65 -7.32 1.46
N LEU A 140 9.48 -7.18 2.08
CA LEU A 140 8.22 -7.65 1.52
C LEU A 140 7.59 -6.61 0.60
N SER A 141 7.20 -7.05 -0.59
CA SER A 141 6.44 -6.27 -1.59
C SER A 141 5.18 -7.03 -2.01
N ILE A 142 4.33 -6.41 -2.84
CA ILE A 142 3.11 -7.08 -3.32
C ILE A 142 3.45 -8.31 -4.17
N ASN A 143 2.75 -9.41 -3.89
CA ASN A 143 2.78 -10.63 -4.64
C ASN A 143 1.91 -10.53 -5.90
N TYR A 144 2.56 -10.26 -7.02
CA TYR A 144 1.94 -10.16 -8.33
C TYR A 144 1.71 -11.50 -9.03
N PHE A 145 2.12 -12.62 -8.43
CA PHE A 145 2.12 -13.94 -9.07
C PHE A 145 1.02 -14.87 -8.53
N ASP A 146 0.40 -14.52 -7.41
CA ASP A 146 -0.56 -15.36 -6.71
C ASP A 146 -1.99 -14.77 -6.68
N GLU A 147 -2.87 -15.45 -5.95
CA GLU A 147 -4.32 -15.25 -5.90
C GLU A 147 -4.77 -13.80 -5.70
N TYR A 148 -4.04 -13.00 -4.91
CA TYR A 148 -4.42 -11.60 -4.68
C TYR A 148 -4.32 -10.74 -5.94
N SER A 149 -3.28 -10.95 -6.76
CA SER A 149 -3.13 -10.25 -8.03
C SER A 149 -4.25 -10.62 -9.01
N GLU A 150 -4.64 -11.89 -9.04
CA GLU A 150 -5.77 -12.36 -9.83
C GLU A 150 -7.10 -11.81 -9.29
N PHE A 151 -7.24 -11.66 -7.98
CA PHE A 151 -8.37 -10.97 -7.38
C PHE A 151 -8.46 -9.51 -7.86
N LEU A 152 -7.35 -8.77 -7.86
CA LEU A 152 -7.32 -7.40 -8.37
C LEU A 152 -7.70 -7.35 -9.87
N LEU A 153 -7.14 -8.23 -10.70
CA LEU A 153 -7.43 -8.28 -12.14
C LEU A 153 -8.90 -8.61 -12.44
N ASN A 154 -9.47 -9.56 -11.70
CA ASN A 154 -10.83 -10.05 -11.94
C ASN A 154 -11.92 -9.13 -11.37
N LYS A 155 -11.64 -8.44 -10.24
CA LYS A 155 -12.60 -7.51 -9.64
C LYS A 155 -12.54 -6.12 -10.23
N SER A 156 -11.38 -5.72 -10.75
CA SER A 156 -11.19 -4.37 -11.27
C SER A 156 -11.98 -4.13 -12.55
N LYS A 157 -12.65 -2.98 -12.63
CA LYS A 157 -13.16 -2.40 -13.88
C LYS A 157 -12.21 -1.34 -14.44
N ASN A 158 -11.23 -0.91 -13.65
CA ASN A 158 -10.20 0.03 -14.05
C ASN A 158 -9.13 -0.67 -14.89
N GLN A 159 -9.03 -0.29 -16.18
CA GLN A 159 -8.04 -0.85 -17.10
C GLN A 159 -6.61 -0.46 -16.69
N ASP A 160 -6.40 0.77 -16.23
CA ASP A 160 -5.09 1.24 -15.77
C ASP A 160 -4.57 0.36 -14.62
N LEU A 161 -5.44 -0.01 -13.67
CA LEU A 161 -5.08 -0.95 -12.59
C LEU A 161 -4.66 -2.31 -13.14
N LYS A 162 -5.36 -2.83 -14.15
CA LYS A 162 -5.01 -4.13 -14.75
C LYS A 162 -3.65 -4.06 -15.43
N ASP A 163 -3.40 -3.00 -16.18
CA ASP A 163 -2.14 -2.79 -16.90
C ASP A 163 -0.97 -2.60 -15.92
N LEU A 164 -1.19 -1.91 -14.79
CA LEU A 164 -0.22 -1.78 -13.71
C LEU A 164 0.11 -3.12 -13.07
N VAL A 165 -0.89 -3.93 -12.71
CA VAL A 165 -0.67 -5.26 -12.12
C VAL A 165 0.09 -6.18 -13.07
N ILE A 166 -0.24 -6.16 -14.37
CA ILE A 166 0.49 -6.94 -15.39
C ILE A 166 1.93 -6.44 -15.53
N THR A 167 2.15 -5.12 -15.56
CA THR A 167 3.47 -4.53 -15.68
C THR A 167 4.33 -4.86 -14.45
N PHE A 168 3.78 -4.75 -13.23
CA PHE A 168 4.49 -5.04 -11.99
C PHE A 168 4.78 -6.53 -11.76
N ARG A 169 4.06 -7.41 -12.44
CA ARG A 169 4.38 -8.85 -12.53
C ARG A 169 5.66 -9.12 -13.33
N LEU A 170 5.99 -8.25 -14.29
CA LEU A 170 7.12 -8.42 -15.21
C LEU A 170 8.37 -7.65 -14.77
N VAL A 171 8.24 -6.53 -14.06
CA VAL A 171 9.40 -5.74 -13.62
C VAL A 171 9.94 -6.24 -12.28
N THR A 172 11.28 -6.30 -12.18
CA THR A 172 12.01 -6.70 -10.96
C THR A 172 12.10 -5.58 -9.93
N ASP A 173 12.11 -4.32 -10.37
CA ASP A 173 12.03 -3.14 -9.51
C ASP A 173 10.61 -2.55 -9.55
N SER A 174 9.93 -2.58 -8.40
CA SER A 174 8.63 -1.93 -8.18
C SER A 174 8.69 -1.00 -6.97
N SER A 175 9.75 -0.19 -6.87
CA SER A 175 9.84 0.80 -5.81
C SER A 175 8.61 1.71 -5.79
N SER A 176 8.13 2.06 -4.59
CA SER A 176 6.91 2.84 -4.43
C SER A 176 6.97 4.22 -5.12
N MET A 177 8.17 4.78 -5.34
CA MET A 177 8.33 6.02 -6.10
C MET A 177 8.04 5.83 -7.60
N LEU A 178 8.53 4.74 -8.20
CA LEU A 178 8.21 4.39 -9.59
C LEU A 178 6.72 4.08 -9.75
N THR A 179 6.13 3.36 -8.80
CA THR A 179 4.69 3.11 -8.78
C THR A 179 3.90 4.41 -8.68
N ALA A 180 4.23 5.29 -7.73
CA ALA A 180 3.55 6.58 -7.57
C ALA A 180 3.63 7.43 -8.84
N SER A 181 4.79 7.46 -9.49
CA SER A 181 4.98 8.16 -10.77
C SER A 181 4.09 7.57 -11.86
N SER A 182 4.04 6.24 -11.96
CA SER A 182 3.25 5.52 -12.96
C SER A 182 1.74 5.76 -12.80
N ILE A 183 1.25 6.05 -11.59
CA ILE A 183 -0.18 6.27 -11.33
C ILE A 183 -0.56 7.75 -11.13
N SER A 184 0.42 8.66 -11.20
CA SER A 184 0.21 10.09 -10.96
C SER A 184 -0.73 10.77 -11.98
N HIS A 185 -0.92 10.15 -13.14
CA HIS A 185 -1.76 10.66 -14.23
C HIS A 185 -3.24 10.21 -14.12
N LEU A 186 -3.57 9.32 -13.18
CA LEU A 186 -4.93 8.82 -13.01
C LEU A 186 -5.87 9.95 -12.57
N LYS A 187 -7.08 9.95 -13.12
CA LYS A 187 -8.11 10.95 -12.79
C LYS A 187 -8.72 10.66 -11.43
N GLU A 188 -9.18 11.70 -10.74
CA GLU A 188 -9.80 11.59 -9.40
C GLU A 188 -10.90 10.52 -9.33
N ASN A 189 -11.75 10.44 -10.36
CA ASN A 189 -12.83 9.47 -10.42
C ASN A 189 -12.35 8.00 -10.45
N SER A 190 -11.13 7.73 -10.92
CA SER A 190 -10.55 6.38 -10.91
C SER A 190 -10.41 5.87 -9.48
N PHE A 191 -10.11 6.75 -8.52
CA PHE A 191 -9.94 6.39 -7.11
C PHE A 191 -11.26 6.11 -6.37
N LYS A 192 -12.43 6.24 -7.02
CA LYS A 192 -13.68 5.75 -6.42
C LYS A 192 -13.72 4.22 -6.36
N GLU A 193 -12.95 3.55 -7.22
CA GLU A 193 -12.88 2.11 -7.25
C GLU A 193 -12.07 1.55 -6.07
N HIS A 194 -12.69 0.65 -5.31
CA HIS A 194 -12.07 0.09 -4.12
C HIS A 194 -10.79 -0.69 -4.46
N SER A 195 -10.78 -1.51 -5.52
CA SER A 195 -9.61 -2.29 -5.91
C SER A 195 -8.37 -1.43 -6.21
N LEU A 196 -8.54 -0.26 -6.83
CA LEU A 196 -7.43 0.68 -7.06
C LEU A 196 -6.93 1.28 -5.75
N ARG A 197 -7.84 1.65 -4.86
CA ARG A 197 -7.51 2.17 -3.53
C ARG A 197 -6.76 1.16 -2.68
N THR A 198 -7.21 -0.10 -2.68
CA THR A 198 -6.51 -1.21 -2.03
C THR A 198 -5.12 -1.40 -2.63
N PHE A 199 -4.99 -1.43 -3.96
CA PHE A 199 -3.69 -1.53 -4.63
C PHE A 199 -2.73 -0.44 -4.17
N ILE A 200 -3.19 0.82 -4.11
CA ILE A 200 -2.37 1.96 -3.69
C ILE A 200 -1.96 1.86 -2.22
N ALA A 201 -2.87 1.45 -1.33
CA ALA A 201 -2.56 1.27 0.09
C ALA A 201 -1.39 0.28 0.28
N PHE A 202 -1.41 -0.84 -0.42
CA PHE A 202 -0.36 -1.85 -0.27
C PHE A 202 0.93 -1.48 -1.01
N GLU A 203 0.86 -0.97 -2.25
CA GLU A 203 2.03 -0.77 -3.10
C GLU A 203 2.79 0.51 -2.77
N LEU A 204 2.07 1.50 -2.24
CA LEU A 204 2.66 2.75 -1.82
C LEU A 204 2.84 2.78 -0.31
N TYR A 205 1.75 2.76 0.46
CA TYR A 205 1.83 3.04 1.89
C TYR A 205 2.52 1.93 2.67
N TYR A 206 1.97 0.71 2.65
CA TYR A 206 2.54 -0.40 3.44
C TYR A 206 3.87 -0.91 2.89
N ALA A 207 4.10 -0.83 1.57
CA ALA A 207 5.42 -1.10 1.00
C ALA A 207 6.48 -0.10 1.49
N ILE A 208 6.17 1.20 1.55
CA ILE A 208 7.08 2.20 2.14
C ILE A 208 7.34 1.85 3.62
N LEU A 209 6.30 1.55 4.39
CA LEU A 209 6.49 1.16 5.80
C LEU A 209 7.33 -0.11 5.96
N ASN A 210 7.20 -1.10 5.07
CA ASN A 210 8.06 -2.28 5.04
C ASN A 210 9.53 -1.92 4.85
N THR A 211 9.85 -0.90 4.05
CA THR A 211 11.23 -0.46 3.85
C THR A 211 11.80 0.35 5.02
N LEU A 212 10.94 1.00 5.81
CA LEU A 212 11.34 1.83 6.95
C LEU A 212 11.48 1.01 8.23
N ASN A 213 10.62 0.00 8.41
CA ASN A 213 10.59 -0.85 9.60
C ASN A 213 11.64 -1.97 9.54
N LYS A 214 12.90 -1.64 9.18
CA LYS A 214 14.02 -2.59 9.01
C LYS A 214 14.45 -3.34 10.29
N ASN A 215 13.77 -3.12 11.41
CA ASN A 215 14.29 -3.42 12.75
C ASN A 215 13.35 -4.24 13.64
N GLU A 216 12.75 -5.32 13.11
CA GLU A 216 12.37 -6.48 13.94
C GLU A 216 12.79 -7.80 13.28
#